data_AF-A0A2S7X8C5-F1
#
_entry.id   AF-A0A2S7X8C5-F1
#
_cell.length_a   1.000
_cell.length_b   1.000
_cell.length_c   1.000
_cell.angle_alpha   90.00
_cell.angle_beta   90.00
_cell.angle_gamma   90.00
#
_symmetry.space_group_name_H-M   'P 1'
#
loop_
_entity.id
_entity.type
_entity.pdbx_description
1 polymer ?
#
loop_
_entity_poly.entity_id
_entity_poly.type
_entity_poly.pdbx_seq_one_letter_code
_entity_poly.pdbx_strand_id
1 'polypeptide(L)'
;MNQYRYLVEDVKNALSDMDKAAAYAIIQQSQEALSDFSTAKIEFLQNKAILAAESMSFCIKQQYRFHQQGYPSLNVDYLSLLQTQLASFLSVFVALHRISPAFVYCIYDEFPEVLAWLCLDESLTQEDKRTTLIGLSIIDDLDGSLSMGLLLRSNTSGLDKILARLVEGKSKASEHYVRCLVLRQRVSVSLIKHWLSMSFLPEAYLHSQLALSNVDSSIEWLDEGRSYDLTLFEQLVLKEDRATWFRQQYSPDSLPSEEIATYSILLNLKEFSEFDIQHVHAPFHLMLSGETALVADIVSYMNSLDDIEGMQWCEALFTVYGERLPLLPSAIGSSMDWDYALSLLNQWVYEEKHDSHYPLRLGQRLSFDSSIEALKSPEISANFRTWLWREVCILSRVHFHWHPQLSIQQQSRLLDNISHIDLVRERFNLRGKHAALGY
;
A
#
# COMPACT_ATOMS: atom_id res chain seq x y z
N MET A 1 13.25 9.59 15.49
CA MET A 1 13.65 10.92 14.95
C MET A 1 12.52 11.46 14.09
N ASN A 2 12.07 12.69 14.35
CA ASN A 2 11.07 13.34 13.51
C ASN A 2 11.66 13.62 12.13
N GLN A 3 11.10 12.99 11.09
CA GLN A 3 11.41 13.35 9.70
C GLN A 3 10.90 14.78 9.44
N TYR A 4 11.68 15.59 8.70
CA TYR A 4 11.27 16.94 8.35
C TYR A 4 9.96 16.92 7.56
N ARG A 5 8.99 17.75 8.00
CA ARG A 5 7.70 17.98 7.35
C ARG A 5 7.72 19.35 6.69
N TYR A 6 7.45 19.40 5.40
CA TYR A 6 7.46 20.64 4.62
C TYR A 6 6.37 21.60 5.09
N LEU A 7 6.74 22.86 5.16
CA LEU A 7 5.91 23.99 5.57
C LEU A 7 5.53 24.84 4.35
N VAL A 8 4.61 25.79 4.55
CA VAL A 8 4.21 26.78 3.53
C VAL A 8 5.41 27.57 3.00
N GLU A 9 6.37 27.86 3.87
CA GLU A 9 7.62 28.57 3.52
C GLU A 9 8.50 27.78 2.53
N ASP A 10 8.44 26.44 2.55
CA ASP A 10 9.28 25.60 1.70
C ASP A 10 8.82 25.56 0.24
N VAL A 11 7.56 25.96 -0.03
CA VAL A 11 6.91 25.86 -1.34
C VAL A 11 6.74 27.19 -2.07
N LYS A 12 7.20 28.30 -1.49
CA LYS A 12 7.08 29.67 -2.06
C LYS A 12 7.50 29.78 -3.53
N ASN A 13 8.53 29.03 -3.93
CA ASN A 13 8.92 28.93 -5.33
C ASN A 13 8.15 27.78 -5.99
N ALA A 14 6.89 27.98 -6.38
CA ALA A 14 6.09 26.92 -6.98
C ALA A 14 6.77 26.31 -8.24
N LEU A 15 6.45 25.04 -8.53
CA LEU A 15 6.79 24.36 -9.78
C LEU A 15 5.49 23.98 -10.48
N SER A 16 5.48 24.01 -11.80
CA SER A 16 4.30 23.79 -12.63
C SER A 16 4.51 22.67 -13.63
N ASP A 17 3.45 22.30 -14.35
CA ASP A 17 3.57 21.37 -15.47
C ASP A 17 4.44 21.93 -16.62
N MET A 18 4.63 23.25 -16.71
CA MET A 18 5.59 23.83 -17.66
C MET A 18 7.04 23.48 -17.31
N ASP A 19 7.38 23.42 -16.03
CA ASP A 19 8.71 23.03 -15.58
C ASP A 19 8.99 21.55 -15.89
N LYS A 20 7.97 20.70 -15.74
CA LYS A 20 8.02 19.29 -16.17
C LYS A 20 8.15 19.17 -17.69
N ALA A 21 7.37 19.92 -18.46
CA ALA A 21 7.46 19.90 -19.93
C ALA A 21 8.83 20.40 -20.42
N ALA A 22 9.40 21.43 -19.77
CA ALA A 22 10.74 21.92 -20.08
C ALA A 22 11.82 20.88 -19.74
N ALA A 23 11.69 20.17 -18.62
CA ALA A 23 12.58 19.07 -18.27
C ALA A 23 12.43 17.91 -19.26
N TYR A 24 11.21 17.52 -19.61
CA TYR A 24 10.93 16.45 -20.56
C TYR A 24 11.48 16.74 -21.96
N ALA A 25 11.46 18.01 -22.41
CA ALA A 25 12.06 18.40 -23.68
C ALA A 25 13.57 18.10 -23.77
N ILE A 26 14.27 17.94 -22.63
CA ILE A 26 15.68 17.53 -22.58
C ILE A 26 15.86 16.13 -23.16
N ILE A 27 14.88 15.23 -23.01
CA ILE A 27 14.93 13.88 -23.63
C ILE A 27 15.13 14.03 -25.14
N GLN A 28 14.28 14.81 -25.80
CA GLN A 28 14.33 15.02 -27.24
C GLN A 28 15.61 15.76 -27.66
N GLN A 29 15.97 16.84 -26.96
CA GLN A 29 17.19 17.60 -27.23
C GLN A 29 18.46 16.76 -27.07
N SER A 30 18.47 15.82 -26.12
CA SER A 30 19.64 14.96 -25.89
C SER A 30 19.91 14.02 -27.07
N GLN A 31 18.89 13.69 -27.88
CA GLN A 31 19.08 12.80 -29.03
C GLN A 31 20.02 13.41 -30.08
N GLU A 32 20.05 14.74 -30.21
CA GLU A 32 20.98 15.43 -31.10
C GLU A 32 22.45 15.16 -30.72
N ALA A 33 22.73 15.00 -29.43
CA ALA A 33 24.08 14.68 -28.92
C ALA A 33 24.55 13.27 -29.34
N LEU A 34 23.67 12.41 -29.84
CA LEU A 34 24.08 11.13 -30.41
C LEU A 34 24.84 11.30 -31.73
N SER A 35 24.63 12.40 -32.45
CA SER A 35 25.31 12.66 -33.73
C SER A 35 26.83 12.81 -33.61
N ASP A 36 27.34 13.08 -32.40
CA ASP A 36 28.77 13.15 -32.09
C ASP A 36 29.46 11.77 -32.03
N PHE A 37 28.68 10.68 -32.07
CA PHE A 37 29.17 9.31 -31.99
C PHE A 37 29.08 8.58 -33.33
N SER A 38 29.95 7.61 -33.56
CA SER A 38 29.85 6.75 -34.74
C SER A 38 28.61 5.84 -34.64
N THR A 39 27.99 5.53 -35.78
CA THR A 39 26.82 4.65 -35.86
C THR A 39 27.03 3.33 -35.11
N ALA A 40 28.17 2.66 -35.30
CA ALA A 40 28.49 1.42 -34.61
C ALA A 40 28.55 1.56 -33.08
N LYS A 41 29.00 2.72 -32.57
CA LYS A 41 29.04 2.98 -31.13
C LYS A 41 27.65 3.27 -30.58
N ILE A 42 26.83 4.01 -31.34
CA ILE A 42 25.44 4.28 -30.98
C ILE A 42 24.67 2.96 -30.88
N GLU A 43 24.70 2.14 -31.92
CA GLU A 43 24.03 0.83 -31.96
C GLU A 43 24.49 -0.07 -30.81
N PHE A 44 25.81 -0.16 -30.56
CA PHE A 44 26.33 -0.97 -29.46
C PHE A 44 25.79 -0.52 -28.10
N LEU A 45 25.83 0.79 -27.79
CA LEU A 45 25.42 1.31 -26.50
C LEU A 45 23.89 1.28 -26.33
N GLN A 46 23.12 1.57 -27.38
CA GLN A 46 21.66 1.43 -27.37
C GLN A 46 21.23 -0.01 -27.15
N ASN A 47 21.86 -0.98 -27.82
CA ASN A 47 21.59 -2.41 -27.58
C ASN A 47 21.87 -2.81 -26.12
N LYS A 48 22.90 -2.23 -25.48
CA LYS A 48 23.15 -2.44 -24.04
C LYS A 48 22.10 -1.80 -23.16
N ALA A 49 21.67 -0.58 -23.49
CA ALA A 49 20.60 0.11 -22.77
C ALA A 49 19.29 -0.66 -22.84
N ILE A 50 18.87 -1.11 -24.03
CA ILE A 50 17.64 -1.87 -24.26
C ILE A 50 17.66 -3.20 -23.49
N LEU A 51 18.75 -3.98 -23.59
CA LEU A 51 18.87 -5.25 -22.88
C LEU A 51 18.80 -5.07 -21.35
N ALA A 52 19.44 -4.02 -20.82
CA ALA A 52 19.37 -3.69 -19.41
C ALA A 52 17.96 -3.22 -19.02
N ALA A 53 17.31 -2.40 -19.85
CA ALA A 53 15.96 -1.90 -19.63
C ALA A 53 14.92 -3.02 -19.60
N GLU A 54 14.98 -3.97 -20.54
CA GLU A 54 14.09 -5.14 -20.56
C GLU A 54 14.19 -5.93 -19.25
N SER A 55 15.43 -6.19 -18.80
CA SER A 55 15.70 -6.91 -17.55
C SER A 55 15.22 -6.11 -16.33
N MET A 56 15.42 -4.79 -16.31
CA MET A 56 14.94 -3.92 -15.24
C MET A 56 13.41 -3.82 -15.21
N SER A 57 12.75 -3.74 -16.36
CA SER A 57 11.28 -3.70 -16.47
C SER A 57 10.68 -4.93 -15.82
N PHE A 58 11.24 -6.12 -16.12
CA PHE A 58 10.86 -7.36 -15.43
C PHE A 58 11.06 -7.24 -13.92
N CYS A 59 12.24 -6.82 -13.46
CA CYS A 59 12.54 -6.71 -12.03
C CYS A 59 11.62 -5.73 -11.28
N ILE A 60 11.33 -4.56 -11.86
CA ILE A 60 10.44 -3.53 -11.29
C ILE A 60 9.01 -4.10 -11.15
N LYS A 61 8.51 -4.75 -12.21
CA LYS A 61 7.17 -5.36 -12.23
C LYS A 61 7.07 -6.51 -11.22
N GLN A 62 8.10 -7.35 -11.11
CA GLN A 62 8.15 -8.40 -10.10
C GLN A 62 8.17 -7.82 -8.70
N GLN A 63 9.03 -6.83 -8.42
CA GLN A 63 9.09 -6.19 -7.10
C GLN A 63 7.73 -5.59 -6.71
N TYR A 64 7.03 -4.95 -7.64
CA TYR A 64 5.68 -4.44 -7.41
C TYR A 64 4.70 -5.57 -7.06
N ARG A 65 4.69 -6.67 -7.82
CA ARG A 65 3.85 -7.86 -7.56
C ARG A 65 4.14 -8.49 -6.21
N PHE A 66 5.41 -8.60 -5.81
CA PHE A 66 5.80 -9.13 -4.51
C PHE A 66 5.19 -8.34 -3.35
N HIS A 67 5.22 -7.01 -3.42
CA HIS A 67 4.58 -6.15 -2.43
C HIS A 67 3.05 -6.27 -2.42
N GLN A 68 2.44 -6.66 -3.55
CA GLN A 68 1.00 -6.93 -3.62
C GLN A 68 0.65 -8.31 -3.03
N GLN A 69 1.47 -9.33 -3.26
CA GLN A 69 1.18 -10.71 -2.85
C GLN A 69 1.60 -11.03 -1.42
N GLY A 70 2.59 -10.33 -0.87
CA GLY A 70 3.22 -10.70 0.39
C GLY A 70 3.95 -9.55 1.09
N TYR A 71 4.29 -9.71 2.36
CA TYR A 71 5.04 -8.68 3.08
C TYR A 71 6.46 -8.72 2.52
N PRO A 72 7.02 -7.58 2.09
CA PRO A 72 8.35 -7.56 1.54
C PRO A 72 9.33 -7.74 2.70
N SER A 73 9.68 -8.99 3.01
CA SER A 73 10.61 -9.36 4.08
C SER A 73 12.02 -9.51 3.52
N LEU A 74 13.02 -9.13 4.32
CA LEU A 74 14.43 -9.38 4.00
C LEU A 74 14.78 -10.88 3.99
N ASN A 75 13.93 -11.71 4.59
CA ASN A 75 14.11 -13.16 4.63
C ASN A 75 13.63 -13.84 3.32
N VAL A 76 13.10 -13.09 2.36
CA VAL A 76 12.70 -13.62 1.05
C VAL A 76 13.87 -13.47 0.08
N ASP A 77 14.59 -14.57 -0.16
CA ASP A 77 15.78 -14.61 -1.02
C ASP A 77 15.55 -14.02 -2.42
N TYR A 78 14.36 -14.26 -2.98
CA TYR A 78 14.01 -13.75 -4.30
C TYR A 78 13.97 -12.22 -4.36
N LEU A 79 13.47 -11.56 -3.31
CA LEU A 79 13.40 -10.10 -3.28
C LEU A 79 14.80 -9.48 -3.13
N SER A 80 15.69 -10.12 -2.35
CA SER A 80 17.11 -9.76 -2.27
C SER A 80 17.82 -9.94 -3.62
N LEU A 81 17.51 -11.00 -4.35
CA LEU A 81 18.02 -11.23 -5.70
C LEU A 81 17.55 -10.13 -6.67
N LEU A 82 16.26 -9.77 -6.67
CA LEU A 82 15.72 -8.69 -7.50
C LEU A 82 16.41 -7.35 -7.23
N GLN A 83 16.63 -7.00 -5.96
CA GLN A 83 17.33 -5.77 -5.59
C GLN A 83 18.78 -5.76 -6.10
N THR A 84 19.47 -6.90 -5.98
CA THR A 84 20.85 -7.06 -6.46
C THR A 84 20.92 -6.90 -7.99
N GLN A 85 19.98 -7.51 -8.71
CA GLN A 85 19.88 -7.38 -10.17
C GLN A 85 19.59 -5.94 -10.58
N LEU A 86 18.62 -5.27 -9.94
CA LEU A 86 18.31 -3.87 -10.21
C LEU A 86 19.53 -2.96 -10.00
N ALA A 87 20.28 -3.15 -8.91
CA ALA A 87 21.51 -2.39 -8.66
C ALA A 87 22.58 -2.64 -9.74
N SER A 88 22.72 -3.88 -10.20
CA SER A 88 23.64 -4.23 -11.29
C SER A 88 23.25 -3.52 -12.60
N PHE A 89 21.98 -3.53 -12.97
CA PHE A 89 21.52 -2.85 -14.19
C PHE A 89 21.57 -1.33 -14.08
N LEU A 90 21.28 -0.77 -12.89
CA LEU A 90 21.47 0.66 -12.62
C LEU A 90 22.92 1.09 -12.89
N SER A 91 23.91 0.25 -12.55
CA SER A 91 25.32 0.56 -12.84
C SER A 91 25.63 0.71 -14.33
N VAL A 92 24.91 -0.02 -15.19
CA VAL A 92 24.98 0.13 -16.65
C VAL A 92 24.47 1.52 -17.05
N PHE A 93 23.30 1.93 -16.53
CA PHE A 93 22.74 3.25 -16.83
C PHE A 93 23.57 4.41 -16.29
N VAL A 94 24.17 4.26 -15.10
CA VAL A 94 25.13 5.25 -14.59
C VAL A 94 26.34 5.36 -15.52
N ALA A 95 26.86 4.23 -16.02
CA ALA A 95 27.96 4.25 -16.99
C ALA A 95 27.56 4.89 -18.33
N LEU A 96 26.35 4.60 -18.82
CA LEU A 96 25.80 5.22 -20.04
C LEU A 96 25.60 6.74 -19.86
N HIS A 97 25.04 7.16 -18.72
CA HIS A 97 24.82 8.57 -18.41
C HIS A 97 26.12 9.39 -18.43
N ARG A 98 27.21 8.81 -17.90
CA ARG A 98 28.56 9.43 -17.94
C ARG A 98 29.15 9.55 -19.34
N ILE A 99 28.73 8.71 -20.28
CA ILE A 99 29.13 8.83 -21.70
C ILE A 99 28.27 9.93 -22.36
N SER A 100 26.95 9.79 -22.26
CA SER A 100 25.97 10.79 -22.66
C SER A 100 24.59 10.42 -22.09
N PRO A 101 23.85 11.36 -21.46
CA PRO A 101 22.49 11.13 -20.99
C PRO A 101 21.53 10.62 -22.07
N ALA A 102 21.82 10.93 -23.34
CA ALA A 102 21.03 10.47 -24.49
C ALA A 102 20.91 8.93 -24.57
N PHE A 103 21.92 8.20 -24.11
CA PHE A 103 21.89 6.73 -24.05
C PHE A 103 21.03 6.18 -22.91
N VAL A 104 20.68 7.00 -21.92
CA VAL A 104 19.70 6.65 -20.90
C VAL A 104 18.30 6.95 -21.43
N TYR A 105 18.12 8.12 -22.05
CA TYR A 105 16.82 8.58 -22.52
C TYR A 105 16.30 7.83 -23.75
N CYS A 106 17.16 7.13 -24.49
CA CYS A 106 16.75 6.36 -25.67
C CYS A 106 15.79 5.19 -25.37
N ILE A 107 15.66 4.77 -24.10
CA ILE A 107 14.76 3.68 -23.71
C ILE A 107 13.31 4.16 -23.50
N TYR A 108 13.06 5.47 -23.53
CA TYR A 108 11.78 6.05 -23.11
C TYR A 108 10.58 5.46 -23.85
N ASP A 109 10.66 5.36 -25.18
CA ASP A 109 9.53 4.96 -26.03
C ASP A 109 9.11 3.49 -25.77
N GLU A 110 10.05 2.65 -25.36
CA GLU A 110 9.81 1.21 -25.12
C GLU A 110 9.65 0.86 -23.62
N PHE A 111 10.35 1.57 -22.73
CA PHE A 111 10.45 1.28 -21.30
C PHE A 111 10.29 2.54 -20.43
N PRO A 112 9.15 3.26 -20.51
CA PRO A 112 8.95 4.50 -19.78
C PRO A 112 8.99 4.30 -18.26
N GLU A 113 8.53 3.15 -17.74
CA GLU A 113 8.59 2.83 -16.31
C GLU A 113 10.02 2.65 -15.80
N VAL A 114 10.91 2.14 -16.65
CA VAL A 114 12.32 1.98 -16.31
C VAL A 114 12.99 3.34 -16.28
N LEU A 115 12.72 4.19 -17.28
CA LEU A 115 13.27 5.54 -17.29
C LEU A 115 12.77 6.36 -16.10
N ALA A 116 11.49 6.28 -15.76
CA ALA A 116 10.92 6.90 -14.56
C ALA A 116 11.63 6.43 -13.28
N TRP A 117 11.86 5.13 -13.13
CA TRP A 117 12.59 4.56 -11.99
C TRP A 117 14.02 5.10 -11.91
N LEU A 118 14.75 5.09 -13.03
CA LEU A 118 16.12 5.61 -13.12
C LEU A 118 16.18 7.10 -12.74
N CYS A 119 15.22 7.88 -13.23
CA CYS A 119 15.11 9.30 -12.93
C CYS A 119 14.67 9.62 -11.49
N LEU A 120 14.23 8.62 -10.74
CA LEU A 120 13.89 8.67 -9.32
C LEU A 120 14.89 7.92 -8.43
N ASP A 121 16.03 7.50 -8.98
CA ASP A 121 17.13 6.98 -8.19
C ASP A 121 18.17 8.07 -7.89
N GLU A 122 18.67 8.06 -6.66
CA GLU A 122 19.67 9.00 -6.19
C GLU A 122 20.95 8.97 -7.04
N SER A 123 21.35 7.81 -7.54
CA SER A 123 22.61 7.62 -8.30
C SER A 123 22.65 8.41 -9.61
N LEU A 124 21.48 8.69 -10.22
CA LEU A 124 21.38 9.50 -11.43
C LEU A 124 20.99 10.96 -11.13
N THR A 125 20.17 11.18 -10.09
CA THR A 125 19.66 12.51 -9.75
C THR A 125 20.67 13.39 -9.01
N GLN A 126 21.70 12.81 -8.38
CA GLN A 126 22.83 13.56 -7.85
C GLN A 126 23.63 14.28 -8.96
N GLU A 127 23.64 13.75 -10.18
CA GLU A 127 24.36 14.34 -11.32
C GLU A 127 23.60 15.51 -11.98
N ASP A 128 22.26 15.43 -12.09
CA ASP A 128 21.40 16.53 -12.54
C ASP A 128 20.03 16.53 -11.82
N LYS A 129 19.73 17.62 -11.10
CA LYS A 129 18.45 17.77 -10.37
C LYS A 129 17.24 17.84 -11.30
N ARG A 130 17.43 18.19 -12.58
CA ARG A 130 16.35 18.18 -13.59
C ARG A 130 15.91 16.77 -13.94
N THR A 131 16.77 15.77 -13.74
CA THR A 131 16.45 14.35 -13.95
C THR A 131 15.24 13.93 -13.13
N THR A 132 15.08 14.43 -11.90
CA THR A 132 13.88 14.15 -11.10
C THR A 132 12.61 14.70 -11.73
N LEU A 133 12.66 15.91 -12.32
CA LEU A 133 11.50 16.47 -13.03
C LEU A 133 11.17 15.71 -14.31
N ILE A 134 12.18 15.16 -15.00
CA ILE A 134 11.98 14.23 -16.11
C ILE A 134 11.24 12.99 -15.62
N GLY A 135 11.72 12.33 -14.56
CA GLY A 135 11.05 11.17 -13.98
C GLY A 135 9.61 11.45 -13.59
N LEU A 136 9.35 12.58 -12.94
CA LEU A 136 8.00 13.01 -12.56
C LEU A 136 7.10 13.29 -13.77
N SER A 137 7.65 13.83 -14.87
CA SER A 137 6.88 14.04 -16.10
C SER A 137 6.42 12.71 -16.74
N ILE A 138 7.23 11.65 -16.62
CA ILE A 138 6.90 10.33 -17.15
C ILE A 138 5.89 9.62 -16.24
N ILE A 139 6.07 9.76 -14.92
CA ILE A 139 5.24 9.07 -13.92
C ILE A 139 3.77 9.44 -13.98
N ASP A 140 3.46 10.67 -14.40
CA ASP A 140 2.08 11.14 -14.53
C ASP A 140 1.28 10.36 -15.58
N ASP A 141 1.95 9.75 -16.56
CA ASP A 141 1.35 8.96 -17.63
C ASP A 141 1.38 7.45 -17.35
N LEU A 142 1.99 7.01 -16.24
CA LEU A 142 2.01 5.60 -15.82
C LEU A 142 0.73 5.22 -15.06
N ASP A 143 0.49 3.91 -14.92
CA ASP A 143 -0.56 3.40 -14.03
C ASP A 143 -0.46 3.98 -12.61
N GLY A 144 -1.61 4.34 -12.03
CA GLY A 144 -1.70 5.00 -10.72
C GLY A 144 -1.09 4.19 -9.56
N SER A 145 -1.11 2.86 -9.64
CA SER A 145 -0.57 2.02 -8.58
C SER A 145 0.94 1.83 -8.74
N LEU A 146 1.42 1.69 -9.98
CA LEU A 146 2.85 1.63 -10.28
C LEU A 146 3.54 2.96 -9.94
N SER A 147 2.98 4.09 -10.37
CA SER A 147 3.48 5.45 -10.08
C SER A 147 3.63 5.69 -8.58
N MET A 148 2.59 5.39 -7.78
CA MET A 148 2.67 5.49 -6.32
C MET A 148 3.79 4.59 -5.76
N GLY A 149 3.91 3.36 -6.26
CA GLY A 149 4.98 2.45 -5.85
C GLY A 149 6.39 2.96 -6.17
N LEU A 150 6.59 3.62 -7.32
CA LEU A 150 7.86 4.25 -7.68
C LEU A 150 8.18 5.44 -6.77
N LEU A 151 7.22 6.34 -6.54
CA LEU A 151 7.39 7.51 -5.69
C LEU A 151 7.64 7.15 -4.22
N LEU A 152 6.91 6.17 -3.67
CA LEU A 152 7.09 5.74 -2.29
C LEU A 152 8.46 5.11 -2.03
N ARG A 153 9.02 4.43 -3.04
CA ARG A 153 10.31 3.74 -2.94
C ARG A 153 11.51 4.55 -3.41
N SER A 154 11.28 5.71 -4.04
CA SER A 154 12.35 6.62 -4.44
C SER A 154 13.19 7.05 -3.25
N ASN A 155 14.51 6.98 -3.45
CA ASN A 155 15.56 7.44 -2.56
C ASN A 155 16.09 8.84 -2.95
N THR A 156 15.60 9.45 -4.03
CA THR A 156 16.08 10.76 -4.51
C THR A 156 15.99 11.83 -3.43
N SER A 157 17.14 12.46 -3.15
CA SER A 157 17.20 13.60 -2.24
C SER A 157 16.39 14.78 -2.77
N GLY A 158 15.48 15.31 -1.94
CA GLY A 158 14.65 16.46 -2.29
C GLY A 158 13.42 16.17 -3.15
N LEU A 159 13.12 14.90 -3.49
CA LEU A 159 11.87 14.50 -4.17
C LEU A 159 10.66 15.12 -3.49
N ASP A 160 10.55 14.94 -2.17
CA ASP A 160 9.41 15.41 -1.39
C ASP A 160 9.21 16.94 -1.49
N LYS A 161 10.31 17.71 -1.58
CA LYS A 161 10.25 19.15 -1.79
C LYS A 161 9.75 19.49 -3.18
N ILE A 162 10.21 18.77 -4.20
CA ILE A 162 9.77 18.96 -5.58
C ILE A 162 8.28 18.64 -5.71
N LEU A 163 7.82 17.53 -5.13
CA LEU A 163 6.40 17.16 -5.09
C LEU A 163 5.57 18.27 -4.42
N ALA A 164 5.98 18.77 -3.25
CA ALA A 164 5.24 19.82 -2.55
C ALA A 164 5.17 21.14 -3.37
N ARG A 165 6.25 21.48 -4.10
CA ARG A 165 6.28 22.65 -4.98
C ARG A 165 5.41 22.46 -6.24
N LEU A 166 5.31 21.23 -6.76
CA LEU A 166 4.42 20.90 -7.88
C LEU A 166 2.94 20.96 -7.48
N VAL A 167 2.62 20.53 -6.25
CA VAL A 167 1.29 20.73 -5.66
C VAL A 167 0.97 22.22 -5.55
N GLU A 168 1.90 23.01 -5.03
CA GLU A 168 1.73 24.47 -4.91
C GLU A 168 1.47 25.15 -6.27
N GLY A 169 2.18 24.72 -7.32
CA GLY A 169 1.96 25.21 -8.69
C GLY A 169 0.80 24.55 -9.42
N LYS A 170 -0.08 23.83 -8.71
CA LYS A 170 -1.32 23.24 -9.22
C LYS A 170 -1.10 22.30 -10.41
N SER A 171 -0.07 21.48 -10.33
CA SER A 171 0.17 20.41 -11.30
C SER A 171 -1.04 19.50 -11.46
N LYS A 172 -1.30 18.95 -12.66
CA LYS A 172 -2.40 18.01 -12.89
C LYS A 172 -2.39 16.80 -11.94
N ALA A 173 -1.20 16.31 -11.58
CA ALA A 173 -1.02 15.17 -10.68
C ALA A 173 -0.98 15.56 -9.19
N SER A 174 -1.40 16.77 -8.81
CA SER A 174 -1.27 17.30 -7.45
C SER A 174 -1.88 16.38 -6.40
N GLU A 175 -3.06 15.81 -6.63
CA GLU A 175 -3.68 14.90 -5.66
C GLU A 175 -2.81 13.66 -5.41
N HIS A 176 -2.25 13.06 -6.46
CA HIS A 176 -1.37 11.91 -6.38
C HIS A 176 -0.09 12.25 -5.58
N TYR A 177 0.47 13.44 -5.80
CA TYR A 177 1.65 13.91 -5.07
C TYR A 177 1.34 14.19 -3.59
N VAL A 178 0.18 14.77 -3.27
CA VAL A 178 -0.24 14.95 -1.86
C VAL A 178 -0.38 13.59 -1.18
N ARG A 179 -1.03 12.62 -1.82
CA ARG A 179 -1.16 11.24 -1.30
C ARG A 179 0.21 10.64 -1.00
N CYS A 180 1.16 10.77 -1.92
CA CYS A 180 2.53 10.31 -1.71
C CYS A 180 3.22 11.01 -0.53
N LEU A 181 3.12 12.34 -0.44
CA LEU A 181 3.71 13.13 0.65
C LEU A 181 3.13 12.78 2.02
N VAL A 182 1.83 12.53 2.09
CA VAL A 182 1.13 12.08 3.30
C VAL A 182 1.63 10.70 3.72
N LEU A 183 1.68 9.74 2.80
CA LEU A 183 2.18 8.38 3.07
C LEU A 183 3.64 8.37 3.50
N ARG A 184 4.47 9.23 2.91
CA ARG A 184 5.87 9.44 3.29
C ARG A 184 6.03 10.27 4.57
N GLN A 185 4.93 10.78 5.14
CA GLN A 185 4.88 11.63 6.33
C GLN A 185 5.71 12.92 6.21
N ARG A 186 5.70 13.52 5.01
CA ARG A 186 6.53 14.68 4.65
C ARG A 186 5.77 15.99 4.57
N VAL A 187 4.46 15.99 4.77
CA VAL A 187 3.64 17.21 4.75
C VAL A 187 3.25 17.62 6.17
N SER A 188 3.23 18.92 6.44
CA SER A 188 2.71 19.48 7.71
C SER A 188 1.22 19.76 7.64
N VAL A 189 0.56 19.76 8.80
CA VAL A 189 -0.86 20.17 8.92
C VAL A 189 -1.09 21.58 8.36
N SER A 190 -0.17 22.51 8.61
CA SER A 190 -0.26 23.88 8.08
C SER A 190 -0.24 23.92 6.55
N LEU A 191 0.56 23.05 5.91
CA LEU A 191 0.65 23.01 4.46
C LEU A 191 -0.61 22.39 3.83
N ILE A 192 -1.18 21.35 4.46
CA ILE A 192 -2.47 20.79 4.02
C ILE A 192 -3.59 21.85 4.17
N LYS A 193 -3.64 22.59 5.28
CA LYS A 193 -4.62 23.69 5.47
C LYS A 193 -4.47 24.78 4.40
N HIS A 194 -3.22 25.12 4.04
CA HIS A 194 -2.94 26.06 2.96
C HIS A 194 -3.49 25.55 1.62
N TRP A 195 -3.19 24.31 1.24
CA TRP A 195 -3.73 23.73 -0.01
C TRP A 195 -5.25 23.59 -0.02
N LEU A 196 -5.86 23.27 1.12
CA LEU A 196 -7.31 23.27 1.28
C LEU A 196 -7.90 24.66 0.99
N SER A 197 -7.29 25.72 1.52
CA SER A 197 -7.73 27.11 1.28
C SER A 197 -7.57 27.57 -0.18
N MET A 198 -6.75 26.88 -0.97
CA MET A 198 -6.57 27.17 -2.41
C MET A 198 -7.67 26.54 -3.29
N SER A 199 -8.51 25.65 -2.74
CA SER A 199 -9.70 25.07 -3.37
C SER A 199 -9.49 24.45 -4.77
N PHE A 200 -8.35 23.79 -5.00
CA PHE A 200 -8.05 23.11 -6.27
C PHE A 200 -7.90 21.59 -6.14
N LEU A 201 -7.88 21.07 -4.92
CA LEU A 201 -7.80 19.66 -4.58
C LEU A 201 -9.13 19.17 -3.98
N PRO A 202 -9.41 17.87 -4.01
CA PRO A 202 -10.64 17.34 -3.40
C PRO A 202 -10.68 17.63 -1.89
N GLU A 203 -11.66 18.45 -1.48
CA GLU A 203 -11.82 18.86 -0.08
C GLU A 203 -12.00 17.66 0.85
N ALA A 204 -12.83 16.68 0.45
CA ALA A 204 -13.08 15.48 1.24
C ALA A 204 -11.79 14.73 1.60
N TYR A 205 -10.85 14.61 0.66
CA TYR A 205 -9.57 13.97 0.92
C TYR A 205 -8.70 14.79 1.88
N LEU A 206 -8.59 16.10 1.69
CA LEU A 206 -7.78 16.97 2.55
C LEU A 206 -8.35 17.07 3.98
N HIS A 207 -9.67 17.22 4.11
CA HIS A 207 -10.36 17.20 5.40
C HIS A 207 -10.16 15.85 6.11
N SER A 208 -10.24 14.74 5.39
CA SER A 208 -9.93 13.40 5.92
C SER A 208 -8.52 13.36 6.52
N GLN A 209 -7.50 13.80 5.79
CA GLN A 209 -6.12 13.81 6.29
C GLN A 209 -5.90 14.75 7.48
N LEU A 210 -6.56 15.92 7.49
CA LEU A 210 -6.51 16.88 8.60
C LEU A 210 -7.21 16.33 9.84
N ALA A 211 -8.37 15.70 9.68
CA ALA A 211 -9.12 15.11 10.78
C ALA A 211 -8.35 13.95 11.42
N LEU A 212 -7.76 13.06 10.61
CA LEU A 212 -6.85 12.01 11.08
C LEU A 212 -5.58 12.56 11.78
N SER A 213 -5.25 13.84 11.55
CA SER A 213 -4.20 14.58 12.25
C SER A 213 -4.71 15.35 13.48
N ASN A 214 -5.94 15.08 13.94
CA ASN A 214 -6.64 15.72 15.06
C ASN A 214 -6.84 17.24 14.87
N VAL A 215 -7.27 17.67 13.69
CA VAL A 215 -7.67 19.06 13.44
C VAL A 215 -9.18 19.22 13.61
N ASP A 216 -9.59 19.90 14.69
CA ASP A 216 -10.99 20.05 15.10
C ASP A 216 -11.92 20.51 13.98
N SER A 217 -11.56 21.57 13.25
CA SER A 217 -12.38 22.10 12.15
C SER A 217 -12.63 21.09 11.03
N SER A 218 -11.73 20.14 10.83
CA SER A 218 -11.90 19.08 9.83
C SER A 218 -12.64 17.87 10.39
N ILE A 219 -12.57 17.62 11.70
CA ILE A 219 -13.42 16.64 12.39
C ILE A 219 -14.88 17.10 12.34
N GLU A 220 -15.14 18.37 12.65
CA GLU A 220 -16.46 18.99 12.54
C GLU A 220 -17.00 18.91 11.11
N TRP A 221 -16.16 19.21 10.11
CA TRP A 221 -16.54 19.08 8.70
C TRP A 221 -16.94 17.66 8.31
N LEU A 222 -16.19 16.64 8.79
CA LEU A 222 -16.55 15.25 8.56
C LEU A 222 -17.89 14.90 9.22
N ASP A 223 -18.13 15.39 10.44
CA ASP A 223 -19.36 15.16 11.20
C ASP A 223 -20.61 15.81 10.58
N GLU A 224 -20.44 16.96 9.93
CA GLU A 224 -21.51 17.66 9.21
C GLU A 224 -21.77 17.07 7.80
N GLY A 225 -20.79 16.37 7.24
CA GLY A 225 -20.85 15.79 5.89
C GLY A 225 -21.92 14.71 5.78
N ARG A 226 -22.71 14.73 4.69
CA ARG A 226 -23.76 13.72 4.45
C ARG A 226 -23.29 12.44 3.75
N SER A 227 -22.01 12.38 3.34
CA SER A 227 -21.45 11.25 2.61
C SER A 227 -20.52 10.43 3.52
N TYR A 228 -21.13 9.78 4.51
CA TYR A 228 -20.40 8.98 5.49
C TYR A 228 -19.66 7.79 4.86
N ASP A 229 -20.22 7.19 3.81
CA ASP A 229 -19.65 6.01 3.17
C ASP A 229 -18.24 6.26 2.61
N LEU A 230 -18.00 7.44 2.03
CA LEU A 230 -16.70 7.80 1.44
C LEU A 230 -15.61 8.10 2.48
N THR A 231 -16.00 8.37 3.73
CA THR A 231 -15.10 8.76 4.83
C THR A 231 -15.26 7.86 6.05
N LEU A 232 -15.86 6.67 5.84
CA LEU A 232 -16.26 5.78 6.92
C LEU A 232 -15.05 5.31 7.74
N PHE A 233 -13.92 5.05 7.08
CA PHE A 233 -12.67 4.71 7.75
C PHE A 233 -12.27 5.81 8.74
N GLU A 234 -12.19 7.05 8.26
CA GLU A 234 -11.80 8.21 9.06
C GLU A 234 -12.75 8.43 10.23
N GLN A 235 -14.05 8.35 9.97
CA GLN A 235 -15.09 8.44 10.99
C GLN A 235 -14.89 7.39 12.08
N LEU A 236 -14.71 6.12 11.72
CA LEU A 236 -14.58 5.03 12.68
C LEU A 236 -13.30 5.12 13.53
N VAL A 237 -12.21 5.67 12.98
CA VAL A 237 -10.97 5.94 13.74
C VAL A 237 -11.19 7.06 14.77
N LEU A 238 -11.91 8.12 14.39
CA LEU A 238 -12.10 9.33 15.20
C LEU A 238 -13.17 9.18 16.28
N LYS A 239 -14.23 8.39 16.04
CA LYS A 239 -15.33 8.23 17.00
C LYS A 239 -14.89 7.48 18.25
N GLU A 240 -15.27 8.03 19.39
CA GLU A 240 -15.07 7.40 20.69
C GLU A 240 -15.94 6.14 20.84
N ASP A 241 -17.26 6.29 20.62
CA ASP A 241 -18.21 5.19 20.56
C ASP A 241 -18.63 4.91 19.11
N ARG A 242 -17.67 4.38 18.36
CA ARG A 242 -17.82 4.03 16.94
C ARG A 242 -18.93 3.00 16.68
N ALA A 243 -19.20 2.11 17.65
CA ALA A 243 -20.20 1.06 17.51
C ALA A 243 -21.61 1.66 17.56
N THR A 244 -21.87 2.50 18.56
CA THR A 244 -23.14 3.24 18.65
C THR A 244 -23.30 4.19 17.48
N TRP A 245 -22.24 4.90 17.08
CA TRP A 245 -22.29 5.78 15.91
C TRP A 245 -22.64 5.00 14.63
N PHE A 246 -22.00 3.85 14.38
CA PHE A 246 -22.29 3.02 13.21
C PHE A 246 -23.76 2.56 13.17
N ARG A 247 -24.31 2.12 14.31
CA ARG A 247 -25.74 1.73 14.42
C ARG A 247 -26.72 2.86 14.13
N GLN A 248 -26.33 4.11 14.37
CA GLN A 248 -27.17 5.26 14.04
C GLN A 248 -27.21 5.54 12.54
N GLN A 249 -26.16 5.13 11.81
CA GLN A 249 -26.06 5.37 10.37
C GLN A 249 -26.60 4.20 9.53
N TYR A 250 -26.44 2.97 10.00
CA TYR A 250 -26.73 1.77 9.20
C TYR A 250 -27.67 0.80 9.91
N SER A 251 -28.54 0.16 9.12
CA SER A 251 -29.43 -0.91 9.55
C SER A 251 -28.86 -2.27 9.12
N PRO A 252 -28.92 -3.32 9.97
CA PRO A 252 -28.51 -4.68 9.59
C PRO A 252 -29.17 -5.19 8.31
N ASP A 253 -30.45 -4.86 8.12
CA ASP A 253 -31.26 -5.39 7.02
C ASP A 253 -30.99 -4.72 5.66
N SER A 254 -30.21 -3.63 5.62
CA SER A 254 -30.07 -2.78 4.43
C SER A 254 -28.73 -2.05 4.40
N LEU A 255 -27.63 -2.80 4.32
CA LEU A 255 -26.31 -2.22 4.14
C LEU A 255 -26.10 -1.71 2.69
N PRO A 256 -25.46 -0.54 2.49
CA PRO A 256 -25.29 0.05 1.15
C PRO A 256 -24.24 -0.63 0.29
N SER A 257 -23.26 -1.32 0.90
CA SER A 257 -22.16 -1.96 0.19
C SER A 257 -21.48 -3.07 1.01
N GLU A 258 -20.77 -3.95 0.29
CA GLU A 258 -19.96 -5.03 0.85
C GLU A 258 -18.84 -4.52 1.77
N GLU A 259 -18.29 -3.33 1.48
CA GLU A 259 -17.26 -2.70 2.30
C GLU A 259 -17.84 -2.28 3.66
N ILE A 260 -19.06 -1.75 3.70
CA ILE A 260 -19.74 -1.36 4.94
C ILE A 260 -20.08 -2.61 5.78
N ALA A 261 -20.51 -3.71 5.14
CA ALA A 261 -20.67 -5.00 5.81
C ALA A 261 -19.37 -5.51 6.42
N THR A 262 -18.24 -5.27 5.77
CA THR A 262 -16.93 -5.68 6.31
C THR A 262 -16.53 -4.84 7.52
N TYR A 263 -16.87 -3.55 7.54
CA TYR A 263 -16.66 -2.71 8.72
C TYR A 263 -17.52 -3.14 9.91
N SER A 264 -18.76 -3.59 9.73
CA SER A 264 -19.58 -4.06 10.85
C SER A 264 -18.97 -5.30 11.52
N ILE A 265 -18.38 -6.21 10.73
CA ILE A 265 -17.61 -7.35 11.23
C ILE A 265 -16.35 -6.90 11.99
N LEU A 266 -15.58 -5.96 11.43
CA LEU A 266 -14.40 -5.36 12.08
C LEU A 266 -14.76 -4.77 13.46
N LEU A 267 -15.94 -4.15 13.57
CA LEU A 267 -16.45 -3.56 14.80
C LEU A 267 -17.00 -4.59 15.81
N ASN A 268 -17.07 -5.87 15.45
CA ASN A 268 -17.63 -6.97 16.24
C ASN A 268 -19.10 -6.72 16.66
N LEU A 269 -19.92 -6.17 15.76
CA LEU A 269 -21.33 -5.92 16.03
C LEU A 269 -22.16 -7.19 15.79
N LYS A 270 -22.68 -7.80 16.85
CA LYS A 270 -23.37 -9.11 16.80
C LYS A 270 -24.63 -9.10 15.92
N GLU A 271 -25.33 -7.98 15.90
CA GLU A 271 -26.54 -7.81 15.09
C GLU A 271 -26.24 -7.70 13.59
N PHE A 272 -24.97 -7.53 13.21
CA PHE A 272 -24.50 -7.57 11.82
C PHE A 272 -23.61 -8.78 11.54
N SER A 273 -23.47 -9.71 12.48
CA SER A 273 -22.48 -10.80 12.42
C SER A 273 -23.02 -12.10 11.82
N GLU A 274 -24.13 -12.05 11.07
CA GLU A 274 -24.56 -13.22 10.30
C GLU A 274 -23.53 -13.49 9.20
N PHE A 275 -22.89 -14.66 9.26
CA PHE A 275 -21.84 -15.02 8.33
C PHE A 275 -22.44 -15.64 7.08
N ASP A 276 -22.41 -14.90 5.98
CA ASP A 276 -22.73 -15.41 4.65
C ASP A 276 -21.45 -15.89 3.96
N ILE A 277 -21.32 -17.21 3.82
CA ILE A 277 -20.17 -17.87 3.21
C ILE A 277 -20.02 -17.58 1.71
N GLN A 278 -21.10 -17.20 1.03
CA GLN A 278 -21.10 -16.88 -0.41
C GLN A 278 -20.83 -15.40 -0.68
N HIS A 279 -20.76 -14.57 0.37
CA HIS A 279 -20.49 -13.16 0.24
C HIS A 279 -19.05 -12.93 -0.28
N VAL A 280 -18.88 -11.97 -1.21
CA VAL A 280 -17.57 -11.70 -1.86
C VAL A 280 -16.48 -11.38 -0.84
N HIS A 281 -16.83 -10.68 0.24
CA HIS A 281 -15.91 -10.38 1.35
C HIS A 281 -15.89 -11.39 2.51
N ALA A 282 -16.56 -12.55 2.39
CA ALA A 282 -16.56 -13.58 3.44
C ALA A 282 -15.15 -14.03 3.89
N PRO A 283 -14.13 -14.15 3.00
CA PRO A 283 -12.76 -14.40 3.43
C PRO A 283 -12.21 -13.30 4.36
N PHE A 284 -12.51 -12.02 4.09
CA PHE A 284 -12.13 -10.92 4.98
C PHE A 284 -12.90 -10.97 6.30
N HIS A 285 -14.17 -11.37 6.27
CA HIS A 285 -14.99 -11.51 7.47
C HIS A 285 -14.43 -12.58 8.41
N LEU A 286 -14.09 -13.76 7.88
CA LEU A 286 -13.37 -14.80 8.64
C LEU A 286 -12.04 -14.25 9.19
N MET A 287 -11.27 -13.57 8.35
CA MET A 287 -9.97 -13.04 8.73
C MET A 287 -10.08 -11.97 9.83
N LEU A 288 -11.12 -11.16 9.86
CA LEU A 288 -11.36 -10.14 10.88
C LEU A 288 -11.88 -10.76 12.17
N SER A 289 -12.85 -11.67 12.08
CA SER A 289 -13.47 -12.29 13.26
C SER A 289 -12.51 -13.25 13.96
N GLY A 290 -11.71 -14.01 13.19
CA GLY A 290 -10.86 -15.08 13.69
C GLY A 290 -11.65 -16.28 14.23
N GLU A 291 -12.95 -16.38 13.91
CA GLU A 291 -13.86 -17.39 14.46
C GLU A 291 -13.60 -18.78 13.86
N THR A 292 -13.10 -19.69 14.69
CA THR A 292 -12.73 -21.05 14.26
C THR A 292 -13.94 -21.95 14.01
N ALA A 293 -15.09 -21.65 14.62
CA ALA A 293 -16.32 -22.43 14.49
C ALA A 293 -16.87 -22.45 13.05
N LEU A 294 -16.52 -21.44 12.23
CA LEU A 294 -16.96 -21.34 10.84
C LEU A 294 -16.15 -22.23 9.89
N VAL A 295 -15.01 -22.76 10.35
CA VAL A 295 -14.00 -23.34 9.45
C VAL A 295 -14.43 -24.65 8.82
N ALA A 296 -15.21 -25.48 9.53
CA ALA A 296 -15.73 -26.71 8.94
C ALA A 296 -16.64 -26.42 7.73
N ASP A 297 -17.54 -25.44 7.85
CA ASP A 297 -18.44 -25.02 6.78
C ASP A 297 -17.67 -24.38 5.62
N ILE A 298 -16.67 -23.56 5.94
CA ILE A 298 -15.77 -22.93 4.97
C ILE A 298 -15.00 -23.97 4.15
N VAL A 299 -14.35 -24.93 4.80
CA VAL A 299 -13.62 -26.00 4.08
C VAL A 299 -14.58 -26.84 3.26
N SER A 300 -15.80 -27.11 3.75
CA SER A 300 -16.83 -27.79 2.97
C SER A 300 -17.20 -27.01 1.70
N TYR A 301 -17.41 -25.70 1.81
CA TYR A 301 -17.73 -24.82 0.68
C TYR A 301 -16.57 -24.71 -0.33
N MET A 302 -15.32 -24.67 0.14
CA MET A 302 -14.14 -24.60 -0.72
C MET A 302 -14.03 -25.77 -1.69
N ASN A 303 -14.60 -26.94 -1.38
CA ASN A 303 -14.66 -28.07 -2.31
C ASN A 303 -15.48 -27.77 -3.60
N SER A 304 -16.28 -26.71 -3.60
CA SER A 304 -17.06 -26.26 -4.77
C SER A 304 -16.38 -25.15 -5.57
N LEU A 305 -15.26 -24.63 -5.08
CA LEU A 305 -14.56 -23.48 -5.67
C LEU A 305 -13.44 -23.94 -6.62
N ASP A 306 -13.10 -23.06 -7.57
CA ASP A 306 -11.86 -23.19 -8.33
C ASP A 306 -10.64 -22.74 -7.49
N ASP A 307 -9.45 -22.89 -8.08
CA ASP A 307 -8.20 -22.56 -7.42
C ASP A 307 -8.04 -21.05 -7.17
N ILE A 308 -8.59 -20.20 -8.04
CA ILE A 308 -8.50 -18.73 -7.92
C ILE A 308 -9.33 -18.23 -6.74
N GLU A 309 -10.59 -18.64 -6.66
CA GLU A 309 -11.49 -18.29 -5.55
C GLU A 309 -11.04 -18.97 -4.25
N GLY A 310 -10.61 -20.23 -4.35
CA GLY A 310 -10.08 -21.01 -3.24
C GLY A 310 -8.80 -20.43 -2.61
N MET A 311 -7.93 -19.81 -3.42
CA MET A 311 -6.72 -19.15 -2.92
C MET A 311 -7.00 -18.05 -1.91
N GLN A 312 -8.06 -17.25 -2.10
CA GLN A 312 -8.42 -16.19 -1.14
C GLN A 312 -8.85 -16.77 0.21
N TRP A 313 -9.57 -17.89 0.20
CA TRP A 313 -9.94 -18.61 1.42
C TRP A 313 -8.73 -19.23 2.12
N CYS A 314 -7.80 -19.82 1.38
CA CYS A 314 -6.53 -20.32 1.93
C CYS A 314 -5.74 -19.20 2.62
N GLU A 315 -5.69 -18.01 2.02
CA GLU A 315 -5.04 -16.84 2.63
C GLU A 315 -5.75 -16.36 3.90
N ALA A 316 -7.09 -16.33 3.89
CA ALA A 316 -7.89 -16.01 5.08
C ALA A 316 -7.63 -17.02 6.21
N LEU A 317 -7.68 -18.32 5.91
CA LEU A 317 -7.37 -19.40 6.84
C LEU A 317 -5.93 -19.29 7.36
N PHE A 318 -4.96 -18.99 6.49
CA PHE A 318 -3.57 -18.78 6.92
C PHE A 318 -3.45 -17.57 7.83
N THR A 319 -4.20 -16.50 7.57
CA THR A 319 -4.19 -15.33 8.45
C THR A 319 -4.75 -15.66 9.84
N VAL A 320 -5.71 -16.57 9.95
CA VAL A 320 -6.28 -17.04 11.23
C VAL A 320 -5.35 -18.03 11.94
N TYR A 321 -4.79 -19.00 11.23
CA TYR A 321 -4.08 -20.14 11.82
C TYR A 321 -2.54 -20.07 11.74
N GLY A 322 -1.99 -19.27 10.84
CA GLY A 322 -0.55 -19.19 10.59
C GLY A 322 0.02 -20.56 10.27
N GLU A 323 1.17 -20.88 10.88
CA GLU A 323 1.82 -22.19 10.72
C GLU A 323 1.02 -23.39 11.27
N ARG A 324 -0.10 -23.16 11.98
CA ARG A 324 -1.00 -24.26 12.36
C ARG A 324 -1.88 -24.74 11.19
N LEU A 325 -1.97 -23.97 10.11
CA LEU A 325 -2.63 -24.41 8.88
C LEU A 325 -1.78 -25.52 8.24
N PRO A 326 -2.37 -26.62 7.72
CA PRO A 326 -1.62 -27.74 7.16
C PRO A 326 -0.97 -27.43 5.79
N LEU A 327 -1.06 -26.19 5.32
CA LEU A 327 -0.52 -25.76 4.04
C LEU A 327 -0.08 -24.29 4.09
N LEU A 328 0.73 -23.89 3.11
CA LEU A 328 1.10 -22.50 2.85
C LEU A 328 0.36 -22.03 1.59
N PRO A 329 -0.32 -20.87 1.60
CA PRO A 329 -1.00 -20.35 0.43
C PRO A 329 -0.07 -20.24 -0.81
N SER A 330 1.17 -19.78 -0.62
CA SER A 330 2.16 -19.66 -1.71
C SER A 330 2.61 -20.99 -2.32
N ALA A 331 2.37 -22.12 -1.64
CA ALA A 331 2.70 -23.44 -2.17
C ALA A 331 1.68 -23.91 -3.23
N ILE A 332 0.45 -23.39 -3.20
CA ILE A 332 -0.63 -23.79 -4.12
C ILE A 332 -0.30 -23.30 -5.54
N GLY A 333 -0.40 -24.19 -6.52
CA GLY A 333 -0.04 -23.95 -7.92
C GLY A 333 1.47 -23.95 -8.21
N SER A 334 2.32 -23.91 -7.18
CA SER A 334 3.79 -23.98 -7.35
C SER A 334 4.34 -25.37 -7.08
N SER A 335 4.05 -25.92 -5.90
CA SER A 335 4.53 -27.22 -5.41
C SER A 335 3.39 -28.09 -4.86
N MET A 336 2.20 -27.54 -4.71
CA MET A 336 1.00 -28.18 -4.22
C MET A 336 -0.15 -27.95 -5.21
N ASP A 337 -0.82 -29.02 -5.60
CA ASP A 337 -2.04 -28.97 -6.42
C ASP A 337 -3.26 -28.60 -5.56
N TRP A 338 -4.28 -28.00 -6.18
CA TRP A 338 -5.51 -27.57 -5.52
C TRP A 338 -6.27 -28.74 -4.88
N ASP A 339 -6.44 -29.85 -5.60
CA ASP A 339 -7.09 -31.05 -5.07
C ASP A 339 -6.35 -31.61 -3.84
N TYR A 340 -5.02 -31.55 -3.86
CA TYR A 340 -4.20 -31.97 -2.73
C TYR A 340 -4.36 -31.01 -1.54
N ALA A 341 -4.38 -29.69 -1.78
CA ALA A 341 -4.65 -28.69 -0.76
C ALA A 341 -6.00 -28.92 -0.07
N LEU A 342 -7.07 -29.15 -0.86
CA LEU A 342 -8.39 -29.48 -0.33
C LEU A 342 -8.37 -30.78 0.50
N SER A 343 -7.65 -31.81 0.06
CA SER A 343 -7.54 -33.06 0.82
C SER A 343 -6.89 -32.85 2.19
N LEU A 344 -5.86 -32.01 2.28
CA LEU A 344 -5.19 -31.65 3.54
C LEU A 344 -6.11 -30.87 4.47
N LEU A 345 -6.87 -29.91 3.93
CA LEU A 345 -7.83 -29.12 4.70
C LEU A 345 -8.98 -29.99 5.24
N ASN A 346 -9.56 -30.86 4.40
CA ASN A 346 -10.61 -31.78 4.82
C ASN A 346 -10.12 -32.75 5.91
N GLN A 347 -8.91 -33.30 5.78
CA GLN A 347 -8.32 -34.14 6.82
C GLN A 347 -8.09 -33.36 8.12
N TRP A 348 -7.57 -32.14 8.04
CA TRP A 348 -7.35 -31.28 9.19
C TRP A 348 -8.64 -30.90 9.93
N VAL A 349 -9.74 -30.70 9.19
CA VAL A 349 -11.08 -30.51 9.75
C VAL A 349 -11.61 -31.79 10.38
N TYR A 350 -11.49 -32.94 9.70
CA TYR A 350 -11.92 -34.25 10.20
C TYR A 350 -11.22 -34.64 11.51
N GLU A 351 -9.96 -34.26 11.67
CA GLU A 351 -9.17 -34.48 12.89
C GLU A 351 -9.42 -33.43 13.99
N GLU A 352 -10.39 -32.52 13.81
CA GLU A 352 -10.75 -31.42 14.74
C GLU A 352 -9.56 -30.52 15.13
N LYS A 353 -8.51 -30.48 14.30
CA LYS A 353 -7.28 -29.70 14.58
C LYS A 353 -7.47 -28.18 14.41
N HIS A 354 -8.56 -27.78 13.77
CA HIS A 354 -8.96 -26.40 13.57
C HIS A 354 -9.62 -25.79 14.83
N ASP A 355 -10.25 -26.60 15.69
CA ASP A 355 -11.07 -26.06 16.77
C ASP A 355 -10.26 -25.30 17.84
N SER A 356 -10.83 -24.16 18.26
CA SER A 356 -10.30 -23.30 19.31
C SER A 356 -11.46 -22.67 20.09
N HIS A 357 -11.23 -22.44 21.38
CA HIS A 357 -12.24 -21.85 22.27
C HIS A 357 -12.27 -20.31 22.20
N TYR A 358 -11.38 -19.71 21.43
CA TYR A 358 -11.24 -18.27 21.29
C TYR A 358 -10.81 -17.91 19.87
N PRO A 359 -11.15 -16.70 19.39
CA PRO A 359 -10.75 -16.24 18.08
C PRO A 359 -9.24 -16.20 17.89
N LEU A 360 -8.78 -16.57 16.69
CA LEU A 360 -7.37 -16.71 16.36
C LEU A 360 -6.86 -15.67 15.36
N ARG A 361 -5.55 -15.42 15.41
CA ARG A 361 -4.74 -14.73 14.41
C ARG A 361 -3.37 -15.36 14.42
N LEU A 362 -2.90 -15.81 13.25
CA LEU A 362 -1.68 -16.60 13.10
C LEU A 362 -1.55 -17.74 14.14
N GLY A 363 -2.66 -18.40 14.46
CA GLY A 363 -2.71 -19.54 15.37
C GLY A 363 -2.64 -19.20 16.85
N GLN A 364 -2.47 -17.91 17.19
CA GLN A 364 -2.49 -17.37 18.54
C GLN A 364 -3.83 -16.68 18.80
N ARG A 365 -4.12 -16.33 20.06
CA ARG A 365 -5.31 -15.53 20.39
C ARG A 365 -5.27 -14.20 19.67
N LEU A 366 -6.33 -13.87 18.94
CA LEU A 366 -6.49 -12.59 18.24
C LEU A 366 -6.22 -11.45 19.23
N SER A 367 -5.22 -10.64 18.95
CA SER A 367 -4.69 -9.57 19.81
C SER A 367 -3.92 -8.58 18.96
N PHE A 368 -3.63 -7.41 19.54
CA PHE A 368 -2.85 -6.38 18.85
C PHE A 368 -1.53 -6.93 18.30
N ASP A 369 -0.77 -7.65 19.14
CA ASP A 369 0.54 -8.17 18.76
C ASP A 369 0.43 -9.20 17.62
N SER A 370 -0.53 -10.13 17.70
CA SER A 370 -0.78 -11.08 16.61
C SER A 370 -1.22 -10.42 15.29
N SER A 371 -1.96 -9.29 15.34
CA SER A 371 -2.34 -8.54 14.13
C SER A 371 -1.14 -7.79 13.54
N ILE A 372 -0.23 -7.27 14.37
CA ILE A 372 1.05 -6.69 13.89
C ILE A 372 1.95 -7.76 13.26
N GLU A 373 2.01 -8.97 13.84
CA GLU A 373 2.72 -10.11 13.24
C GLU A 373 2.11 -10.49 11.88
N ALA A 374 0.77 -10.52 11.77
CA ALA A 374 0.08 -10.78 10.51
C ALA A 374 0.40 -9.74 9.43
N LEU A 375 0.47 -8.45 9.80
CA LEU A 375 0.90 -7.39 8.87
C LEU A 375 2.33 -7.59 8.33
N LYS A 376 3.18 -8.35 9.04
CA LYS A 376 4.56 -8.68 8.64
C LYS A 376 4.68 -10.02 7.91
N SER A 377 3.58 -10.73 7.67
CA SER A 377 3.60 -12.06 7.06
C SER A 377 3.86 -12.00 5.55
N PRO A 378 4.82 -12.78 5.01
CA PRO A 378 5.05 -12.88 3.57
C PRO A 378 3.90 -13.59 2.84
N GLU A 379 3.08 -14.36 3.54
CA GLU A 379 1.97 -15.15 2.98
C GLU A 379 0.64 -14.39 2.90
N ILE A 380 0.60 -13.15 3.39
CA ILE A 380 -0.61 -12.32 3.41
C ILE A 380 -0.44 -11.22 2.36
N SER A 381 -1.40 -11.08 1.48
CA SER A 381 -1.49 -10.10 0.41
C SER A 381 -1.79 -8.69 0.91
N ALA A 382 -1.61 -7.72 0.02
CA ALA A 382 -1.89 -6.31 0.28
C ALA A 382 -3.37 -6.05 0.62
N ASN A 383 -4.30 -6.81 0.05
CA ASN A 383 -5.73 -6.63 0.28
C ASN A 383 -6.11 -7.02 1.73
N PHE A 384 -5.70 -8.22 2.17
CA PHE A 384 -5.90 -8.66 3.56
C PHE A 384 -5.13 -7.76 4.54
N ARG A 385 -3.90 -7.37 4.21
CA ARG A 385 -3.15 -6.40 5.01
C ARG A 385 -3.84 -5.05 5.15
N THR A 386 -4.52 -4.56 4.12
CA THR A 386 -5.24 -3.29 4.19
C THR A 386 -6.36 -3.38 5.23
N TRP A 387 -7.09 -4.49 5.27
CA TRP A 387 -8.11 -4.72 6.29
C TRP A 387 -7.53 -4.92 7.69
N LEU A 388 -6.44 -5.66 7.82
CA LEU A 388 -5.67 -5.76 9.08
C LEU A 388 -5.21 -4.38 9.58
N TRP A 389 -4.70 -3.54 8.68
CA TRP A 389 -4.26 -2.19 9.02
C TRP A 389 -5.44 -1.31 9.44
N ARG A 390 -6.59 -1.41 8.75
CA ARG A 390 -7.83 -0.74 9.15
C ARG A 390 -8.29 -1.19 10.53
N GLU A 391 -8.29 -2.49 10.81
CA GLU A 391 -8.61 -3.08 12.12
C GLU A 391 -7.72 -2.48 13.21
N VAL A 392 -6.40 -2.48 12.99
CA VAL A 392 -5.42 -1.90 13.91
C VAL A 392 -5.72 -0.41 14.16
N CYS A 393 -5.97 0.38 13.12
CA CYS A 393 -6.20 1.81 13.27
C CYS A 393 -7.50 2.11 14.03
N ILE A 394 -8.61 1.48 13.62
CA ILE A 394 -9.95 1.70 14.17
C ILE A 394 -9.99 1.27 15.63
N LEU A 395 -9.58 0.03 15.93
CA LEU A 395 -9.69 -0.49 17.29
C LEU A 395 -8.71 0.19 18.25
N SER A 396 -7.58 0.70 17.76
CA SER A 396 -6.63 1.46 18.58
C SER A 396 -6.95 2.96 18.72
N ARG A 397 -7.90 3.48 17.92
CA ARG A 397 -8.23 4.93 17.83
C ARG A 397 -7.05 5.80 17.41
N VAL A 398 -6.21 5.29 16.52
CA VAL A 398 -5.02 6.01 16.04
C VAL A 398 -4.79 5.64 14.58
N HIS A 399 -4.59 6.65 13.75
CA HIS A 399 -4.22 6.45 12.35
C HIS A 399 -2.71 6.38 12.17
N PHE A 400 -2.25 5.41 11.41
CA PHE A 400 -0.85 5.26 11.02
C PHE A 400 -0.73 5.29 9.51
N HIS A 401 0.01 6.25 8.95
CA HIS A 401 0.22 6.30 7.49
C HIS A 401 1.00 5.06 7.01
N TRP A 402 0.29 4.15 6.35
CA TRP A 402 0.82 2.91 5.80
C TRP A 402 0.32 2.68 4.38
N HIS A 403 1.13 1.99 3.58
CA HIS A 403 0.78 1.54 2.25
C HIS A 403 1.61 0.29 1.90
N PRO A 404 1.06 -0.72 1.20
CA PRO A 404 1.78 -1.97 0.88
C PRO A 404 3.03 -1.75 0.01
N GLN A 405 3.05 -0.68 -0.78
CA GLN A 405 4.18 -0.33 -1.66
C GLN A 405 5.29 0.49 -0.95
N LEU A 406 5.16 0.81 0.34
CA LEU A 406 6.27 1.40 1.10
C LEU A 406 7.49 0.47 1.06
N SER A 407 8.69 1.02 1.12
CA SER A 407 9.92 0.21 1.21
C SER A 407 9.91 -0.67 2.46
N ILE A 408 10.63 -1.80 2.41
CA ILE A 408 10.75 -2.73 3.55
C ILE A 408 11.14 -1.98 4.83
N GLN A 409 12.17 -1.15 4.73
CA GLN A 409 12.67 -0.39 5.87
C GLN A 409 11.60 0.56 6.45
N GLN A 410 10.78 1.19 5.62
CA GLN A 410 9.69 2.04 6.08
C GLN A 410 8.58 1.21 6.74
N GLN A 411 8.19 0.08 6.14
CA GLN A 411 7.17 -0.79 6.72
C GLN A 411 7.62 -1.40 8.05
N SER A 412 8.83 -1.95 8.14
CA SER A 412 9.36 -2.54 9.37
C SER A 412 9.46 -1.48 10.46
N ARG A 413 10.08 -0.31 10.17
CA ARG A 413 10.17 0.79 11.14
C ARG A 413 8.79 1.25 11.62
N LEU A 414 7.81 1.36 10.73
CA LEU A 414 6.46 1.76 11.11
C LEU A 414 5.85 0.74 12.09
N LEU A 415 5.83 -0.54 11.71
CA LEU A 415 5.20 -1.59 12.51
C LEU A 415 5.93 -1.81 13.85
N ASP A 416 7.26 -1.67 13.87
CA ASP A 416 8.06 -1.73 15.10
C ASP A 416 7.78 -0.53 16.02
N ASN A 417 7.66 0.68 15.47
CA ASN A 417 7.34 1.85 16.29
C ASN A 417 5.95 1.73 16.93
N ILE A 418 4.96 1.20 16.19
CA ILE A 418 3.60 1.06 16.70
C ILE A 418 3.53 0.00 17.80
N SER A 419 4.29 -1.10 17.69
CA SER A 419 4.30 -2.18 18.69
C SER A 419 4.87 -1.77 20.06
N HIS A 420 5.55 -0.62 20.12
CA HIS A 420 6.08 -0.03 21.35
C HIS A 420 5.13 0.99 22.01
N ILE A 421 3.94 1.24 21.46
CA ILE A 421 2.96 2.18 22.04
C ILE A 421 1.95 1.41 22.89
N ASP A 422 2.20 1.30 24.20
CA ASP A 422 1.37 0.49 25.11
C ASP A 422 -0.12 0.89 25.10
N LEU A 423 -0.42 2.19 25.03
CA LEU A 423 -1.81 2.68 24.99
C LEU A 423 -2.59 2.19 23.75
N VAL A 424 -1.91 2.03 22.61
CA VAL A 424 -2.50 1.52 21.36
C VAL A 424 -2.84 0.04 21.54
N ARG A 425 -1.88 -0.73 22.08
CA ARG A 425 -2.06 -2.15 22.42
C ARG A 425 -3.23 -2.36 23.37
N GLU A 426 -3.30 -1.57 24.45
CA GLU A 426 -4.38 -1.66 25.44
C GLU A 426 -5.76 -1.41 24.81
N ARG A 427 -5.91 -0.31 24.06
CA ARG A 427 -7.19 0.04 23.40
C ARG A 427 -7.67 -1.03 22.44
N PHE A 428 -6.78 -1.56 21.60
CA PHE A 428 -7.11 -2.62 20.66
C PHE A 428 -7.59 -3.88 21.39
N ASN A 429 -6.90 -4.30 22.45
CA ASN A 429 -7.25 -5.51 23.19
C ASN A 429 -8.54 -5.36 24.04
N LEU A 430 -9.00 -4.12 24.28
CA LEU A 430 -10.30 -3.84 24.90
C LEU A 430 -11.50 -3.98 23.93
N ARG A 431 -11.27 -4.34 22.65
CA ARG A 431 -12.32 -4.46 21.62
C ARG A 431 -13.56 -5.26 22.04
N GLY A 432 -13.40 -6.29 22.86
CA GLY A 432 -14.52 -7.12 23.33
C GLY A 432 -15.32 -6.57 24.52
N LYS A 433 -14.77 -5.60 25.27
CA LYS A 433 -15.46 -5.02 26.45
C LYS A 433 -16.37 -3.85 26.07
N HIS A 434 -16.02 -3.10 25.04
CA HIS A 434 -16.83 -1.95 24.60
C HIS A 434 -18.05 -2.35 23.75
N ALA A 435 -18.01 -3.50 23.08
CA ALA A 435 -19.18 -4.04 22.35
C ALA A 435 -20.34 -4.45 23.28
N ALA A 436 -20.06 -4.74 24.56
CA ALA A 436 -21.04 -5.23 25.53
C ALA A 436 -21.73 -4.13 26.37
N LEU A 437 -21.25 -2.88 26.30
CA LEU A 437 -21.76 -1.77 27.13
C LEU A 437 -22.91 -0.97 26.49
N GLY A 438 -23.39 -1.40 25.32
CA GLY A 438 -24.49 -0.76 24.59
C GLY A 438 -25.80 -1.54 24.59
N TYR A 439 -26.11 -2.28 25.67
CA TYR A 439 -27.43 -2.88 25.92
C TYR A 439 -28.20 -2.11 26.99
#